data_AF-A0A6D2LBV2-F1
#
_entry.id   AF-A0A6D2LBV2-F1
#
_cell.length_a   1.000
_cell.length_b   1.000
_cell.length_c   1.000
_cell.angle_alpha   90.00
_cell.angle_beta   90.00
_cell.angle_gamma   90.00
#
_symmetry.space_group_name_H-M   'P 1'
#
loop_
_entity.id
_entity.type
_entity.pdbx_description
1 polymer ?
#
loop_
_entity_poly.entity_id
_entity_poly.type
_entity_poly.pdbx_seq_one_letter_code
_entity_poly.pdbx_strand_id
1 'polypeptide(L)'
;MTTIDTRNHSSDILSGIGFDGVSVTTTVSGNVKDTRLNRLDAISKEVEAELVSRDIGRHSVQVLEAVNTVLFDLRGFKRTSIPLDPKYFYLHSVLNCRCGTAFLFSVIYIEVCQRLGVPIVGSRVGEDFLIWPRTEYPEELFNTTSGQSLFGIVNGRCVDDPRSMASDLTAKSHYKTWIFQ
;
A
#
# COMPACT_ATOMS: atom_id res chain seq x y z
N MET A 1 9.54 -11.92 -48.84
CA MET A 1 8.70 -10.79 -48.40
C MET A 1 7.27 -11.33 -48.40
N THR A 2 6.52 -11.46 -47.31
CA THR A 2 6.50 -10.69 -46.06
C THR A 2 5.78 -11.55 -45.02
N THR A 3 6.31 -11.63 -43.80
CA THR A 3 5.64 -12.23 -42.63
C THR A 3 4.59 -11.23 -42.12
N ILE A 4 3.36 -11.65 -41.87
CA ILE A 4 2.39 -10.86 -41.08
C ILE A 4 1.88 -11.72 -39.92
N ASP A 5 2.10 -11.14 -38.76
CA ASP A 5 2.01 -11.64 -37.40
C ASP A 5 0.54 -11.68 -36.94
N THR A 6 0.14 -12.78 -36.30
CA THR A 6 -1.17 -12.97 -35.68
C THR A 6 -1.14 -12.47 -34.24
N ARG A 7 -1.50 -11.20 -33.98
CA ARG A 7 -1.84 -10.72 -32.63
C ARG A 7 -2.82 -9.55 -32.69
N ASN A 8 -4.08 -9.80 -32.30
CA ASN A 8 -4.88 -9.00 -31.36
C ASN A 8 -6.36 -9.29 -31.56
N HIS A 9 -6.90 -10.18 -30.74
CA HIS A 9 -8.33 -10.32 -30.54
C HIS A 9 -8.59 -10.25 -29.04
N SER A 10 -8.55 -9.03 -28.48
CA SER A 10 -9.07 -8.67 -27.15
C SER A 10 -8.89 -7.16 -26.96
N SER A 11 -9.76 -6.35 -27.56
CA SER A 11 -9.82 -4.89 -27.33
C SER A 11 -11.16 -4.37 -26.83
N ASP A 12 -12.13 -5.25 -26.51
CA ASP A 12 -13.53 -4.80 -26.45
C ASP A 12 -14.20 -4.89 -25.07
N ILE A 13 -13.49 -4.67 -23.96
CA ILE A 13 -14.12 -4.55 -22.62
C ILE A 13 -13.57 -3.39 -21.77
N LEU A 14 -13.08 -2.29 -22.37
CA LEU A 14 -12.63 -1.11 -21.61
C LEU A 14 -13.21 0.22 -22.10
N SER A 15 -14.36 0.21 -22.78
CA SER A 15 -15.03 1.45 -23.24
C SER A 15 -15.91 2.14 -22.19
N GLY A 16 -15.88 1.70 -20.92
CA GLY A 16 -16.83 2.15 -19.89
C GLY A 16 -16.32 3.14 -18.86
N ILE A 17 -15.01 3.41 -18.78
CA ILE A 17 -14.45 4.39 -17.84
C ILE A 17 -13.70 5.45 -18.62
N GLY A 18 -14.26 6.66 -18.67
CA GLY A 18 -13.63 7.81 -19.32
C GLY A 18 -12.33 8.19 -18.61
N PHE A 19 -11.22 7.65 -19.11
CA PHE A 19 -9.90 8.25 -18.99
C PHE A 19 -9.55 8.80 -20.36
N ASP A 20 -9.98 10.03 -20.65
CA ASP A 20 -9.47 10.75 -21.80
C ASP A 20 -7.96 10.91 -21.66
N GLY A 21 -7.27 10.59 -22.75
CA GLY A 21 -5.87 10.21 -22.78
C GLY A 21 -4.91 11.22 -22.16
N VAL A 22 -4.10 10.73 -21.23
CA VAL A 22 -2.76 11.26 -21.00
C VAL A 22 -1.76 10.24 -21.55
N SER A 23 -1.40 10.39 -22.82
CA SER A 23 -0.16 9.79 -23.32
C SER A 23 1.01 10.54 -22.68
N VAL A 24 1.57 9.96 -21.61
CA VAL A 24 2.83 10.44 -21.03
C VAL A 24 3.98 9.95 -21.90
N THR A 25 4.22 10.63 -23.03
CA THR A 25 5.53 10.62 -23.67
C THR A 25 6.38 11.67 -22.96
N THR A 26 7.32 11.26 -22.11
CA THR A 26 8.34 12.19 -21.60
C THR A 26 9.71 11.55 -21.62
N THR A 27 10.47 11.92 -22.65
CA THR A 27 11.93 11.88 -22.67
C THR A 27 12.52 13.07 -21.90
N VAL A 28 13.57 12.77 -21.12
CA VAL A 28 14.59 13.64 -20.49
C VAL A 28 14.24 14.34 -19.16
N SER A 29 14.70 13.76 -18.04
CA SER A 29 15.82 14.27 -17.21
C SER A 29 15.87 13.51 -15.87
N GLY A 30 16.84 12.59 -15.74
CA GLY A 30 17.03 11.72 -14.57
C GLY A 30 17.66 12.48 -13.41
N ASN A 31 16.86 12.79 -12.37
CA ASN A 31 17.37 13.07 -11.02
C ASN A 31 16.29 13.07 -9.91
N VAL A 32 15.00 13.29 -10.23
CA VAL A 32 13.94 13.39 -9.19
C VAL A 32 13.16 12.09 -8.99
N LYS A 33 13.05 11.24 -10.01
CA LYS A 33 12.44 9.90 -9.88
C LYS A 33 13.33 8.96 -9.04
N ASP A 34 14.64 9.07 -9.21
CA ASP A 34 15.63 8.22 -8.54
C ASP A 34 15.65 8.47 -7.02
N THR A 35 15.57 9.73 -6.58
CA THR A 35 15.66 10.05 -5.14
C THR A 35 14.49 9.54 -4.31
N ARG A 36 13.25 9.53 -4.82
CA ARG A 36 12.09 9.01 -4.07
C ARG A 36 12.08 7.48 -4.02
N LEU A 37 12.35 6.82 -5.14
CA LEU A 37 12.41 5.36 -5.21
C LEU A 37 13.56 4.82 -4.35
N ASN A 38 14.70 5.49 -4.33
CA ASN A 38 15.83 5.14 -3.47
C ASN A 38 15.49 5.21 -1.98
N ARG A 39 14.56 6.09 -1.58
CA ARG A 39 14.14 6.20 -0.17
C ARG A 39 13.19 5.09 0.24
N LEU A 40 12.27 4.70 -0.64
CA LEU A 40 11.42 3.54 -0.41
C LEU A 40 12.26 2.25 -0.41
N ASP A 41 13.27 2.17 -1.28
CA ASP A 41 14.26 1.09 -1.27
C ASP A 41 15.06 1.05 0.04
N ALA A 42 15.54 2.20 0.52
CA ALA A 42 16.23 2.30 1.81
C ALA A 42 15.34 1.87 2.99
N ILE A 43 14.05 2.25 3.00
CA ILE A 43 13.08 1.77 3.99
C ILE A 43 12.93 0.24 3.88
N SER A 44 12.81 -0.30 2.66
CA SER A 44 12.65 -1.74 2.45
C SER A 44 13.87 -2.53 2.95
N LYS A 45 15.08 -2.02 2.73
CA LYS A 45 16.33 -2.61 3.25
C LYS A 45 16.41 -2.59 4.78
N GLU A 46 15.95 -1.50 5.41
CA GLU A 46 15.87 -1.45 6.88
C GLU A 46 14.85 -2.44 7.43
N VAL A 47 13.72 -2.65 6.74
CA VAL A 47 12.76 -3.68 7.12
C VAL A 47 13.35 -5.08 6.97
N GLU A 48 14.07 -5.35 5.88
CA GLU A 48 14.76 -6.63 5.71
C GLU A 48 15.81 -6.87 6.80
N ALA A 49 16.57 -5.84 7.17
CA ALA A 49 17.53 -5.92 8.28
C ALA A 49 16.82 -6.20 9.62
N GLU A 50 15.64 -5.61 9.85
CA GLU A 50 14.83 -5.88 11.04
C GLU A 50 14.22 -7.29 11.06
N LEU A 51 13.87 -7.85 9.90
CA LEU A 51 13.43 -9.24 9.80
C LEU A 51 14.57 -10.21 10.13
N VAL A 52 15.75 -9.96 9.58
CA VAL A 52 16.96 -10.78 9.83
C VAL A 52 17.40 -10.68 11.29
N SER A 53 17.36 -9.50 11.90
CA SER A 53 17.79 -9.29 13.29
C SER A 53 16.93 -10.07 14.29
N ARG A 54 15.66 -10.29 13.97
CA ARG A 54 14.70 -11.01 14.81
C ARG A 54 14.64 -12.51 14.53
N ASP A 55 15.41 -13.03 13.57
CA ASP A 55 15.39 -14.44 13.12
C ASP A 55 13.98 -14.96 12.77
N ILE A 56 13.14 -14.10 12.21
CA ILE A 56 11.78 -14.45 11.80
C ILE A 56 11.71 -14.67 10.29
N GLY A 57 10.90 -15.64 9.87
CA GLY A 57 10.67 -15.95 8.46
C GLY A 57 10.03 -14.82 7.65
N ARG A 58 9.90 -15.03 6.34
CA ARG A 58 9.23 -14.08 5.43
C ARG A 58 7.71 -14.24 5.41
N HIS A 59 7.10 -14.60 6.54
CA HIS A 59 5.65 -14.74 6.62
C HIS A 59 4.99 -13.36 6.64
N SER A 60 3.83 -13.20 5.98
CA SER A 60 3.17 -11.89 5.82
C SER A 60 3.04 -11.14 7.14
N VAL A 61 2.58 -11.81 8.22
CA VAL A 61 2.47 -11.21 9.56
C VAL A 61 3.76 -10.52 10.00
N GLN A 62 4.89 -11.20 9.87
CA GLN A 62 6.19 -10.76 10.39
C GLN A 62 6.72 -9.57 9.56
N VAL A 63 6.50 -9.61 8.24
CA VAL A 63 6.81 -8.48 7.35
C VAL A 63 6.02 -7.23 7.77
N LEU A 64 4.72 -7.36 8.03
CA LEU A 64 3.87 -6.22 8.41
C LEU A 64 4.27 -5.65 9.78
N GLU A 65 4.61 -6.51 10.74
CA GLU A 65 5.15 -6.09 12.04
C GLU A 65 6.48 -5.36 11.91
N ALA A 66 7.41 -5.88 11.10
CA ALA A 66 8.70 -5.23 10.84
C ALA A 66 8.53 -3.88 10.13
N VAL A 67 7.62 -3.78 9.15
CA VAL A 67 7.27 -2.51 8.50
C VAL A 67 6.74 -1.50 9.51
N ASN A 68 5.84 -1.93 10.41
CA ASN A 68 5.32 -1.07 11.47
C ASN A 68 6.44 -0.56 12.38
N THR A 69 7.33 -1.45 12.84
CA THR A 69 8.48 -1.04 13.66
C THR A 69 9.36 -0.03 12.93
N VAL A 70 9.74 -0.30 11.68
CA VAL A 70 10.63 0.61 10.94
C VAL A 70 9.96 1.96 10.70
N LEU A 71 8.71 1.99 10.23
CA LEU A 71 8.03 3.24 9.91
C LEU A 71 7.72 4.06 11.17
N PHE A 72 7.08 3.45 12.17
CA PHE A 72 6.53 4.20 13.31
C PHE A 72 7.49 4.29 14.48
N ASP A 73 8.19 3.21 14.82
CA ASP A 73 9.02 3.17 16.04
C ASP A 73 10.44 3.67 15.76
N LEU A 74 11.09 3.20 14.69
CA LEU A 74 12.49 3.55 14.37
C LEU A 74 12.60 4.88 13.61
N ARG A 75 11.78 5.06 12.56
CA ARG A 75 11.80 6.30 11.77
C ARG A 75 10.90 7.38 12.37
N GLY A 76 9.94 7.04 13.22
CA GLY A 76 9.11 8.02 13.91
C GLY A 76 8.05 8.66 13.02
N PHE A 77 7.48 7.92 12.06
CA PHE A 77 6.37 8.43 11.25
C PHE A 77 5.16 8.73 12.14
N LYS A 78 4.51 9.88 11.93
CA LYS A 78 3.38 10.34 12.75
C LYS A 78 2.21 10.80 11.89
N ARG A 79 1.02 10.26 12.16
CA ARG A 79 -0.22 10.70 11.50
C ARG A 79 -0.54 12.12 11.95
N THR A 80 -0.98 12.96 11.02
CA THR A 80 -1.62 14.24 11.36
C THR A 80 -3.13 14.13 11.11
N SER A 81 -3.94 14.53 12.09
CA SER A 81 -5.41 14.47 12.02
C SER A 81 -6.01 15.63 11.24
N ILE A 82 -5.31 16.77 11.16
CA ILE A 82 -5.75 17.96 10.41
C ILE A 82 -4.55 18.55 9.66
N PRO A 83 -4.24 18.06 8.46
CA PRO A 83 -3.16 18.60 7.66
C PRO A 83 -3.61 19.95 7.06
N LEU A 84 -3.41 21.03 7.80
CA LEU A 84 -3.62 22.41 7.30
C LEU A 84 -2.51 22.81 6.32
N ASP A 85 -1.33 22.18 6.43
CA ASP A 85 -0.21 22.43 5.54
C ASP A 85 -0.24 21.48 4.32
N PRO A 86 -0.31 22.01 3.09
CA PRO A 86 -0.30 21.21 1.86
C PRO A 86 0.85 20.21 1.78
N LYS A 87 1.99 20.47 2.43
CA LYS A 87 3.16 19.57 2.40
C LYS A 87 2.83 18.16 2.89
N TYR A 88 1.82 17.99 3.75
CA TYR A 88 1.42 16.68 4.28
C TYR A 88 0.64 15.82 3.28
N PHE A 89 0.34 16.34 2.09
CA PHE A 89 -0.32 15.62 0.99
C PHE A 89 0.63 15.24 -0.15
N TYR A 90 1.93 15.58 -0.04
CA TYR A 90 2.93 15.21 -1.05
C TYR A 90 3.86 14.12 -0.53
N LEU A 91 3.93 12.98 -1.22
CA LEU A 91 4.75 11.83 -0.82
C LEU A 91 6.22 12.19 -0.53
N HIS A 92 6.84 13.03 -1.38
CA HIS A 92 8.22 13.49 -1.16
C HIS A 92 8.38 14.21 0.19
N SER A 93 7.46 15.13 0.48
CA SER A 93 7.44 15.91 1.71
C SER A 93 7.17 15.02 2.92
N VAL A 94 6.21 14.09 2.83
CA VAL A 94 5.90 13.13 3.89
C VAL A 94 7.09 12.22 4.20
N LEU A 95 7.78 11.71 3.18
CA LEU A 95 9.00 10.93 3.41
C LEU A 95 10.06 11.78 4.14
N ASN A 96 10.18 13.09 3.87
CA ASN A 96 11.12 14.00 4.54
C ASN A 96 10.72 14.30 5.99
N CYS A 97 9.51 14.85 6.19
CA CYS A 97 9.06 15.31 7.50
C CYS A 97 8.53 14.18 8.39
N ARG A 98 8.35 12.98 7.82
CA ARG A 98 7.82 11.79 8.49
C ARG A 98 6.44 12.04 9.10
N CYS A 99 5.70 13.00 8.58
CA CYS A 99 4.36 13.37 9.03
C CYS A 99 3.44 13.44 7.82
N GLY A 100 2.25 12.85 7.89
CA GLY A 100 1.36 12.76 6.73
C GLY A 100 -0.02 12.22 7.06
N THR A 101 -0.82 12.07 6.00
CA THR A 101 -2.15 11.47 6.08
C THR A 101 -2.07 9.94 6.11
N ALA A 102 -3.13 9.30 6.61
CA ALA A 102 -3.30 7.85 6.56
C ALA A 102 -3.16 7.30 5.13
N PHE A 103 -3.68 8.04 4.15
CA PHE A 103 -3.55 7.69 2.74
C PHE A 103 -2.09 7.61 2.27
N LEU A 104 -1.26 8.62 2.57
CA LEU A 104 0.14 8.57 2.14
C LEU A 104 0.95 7.52 2.88
N PHE A 105 0.63 7.24 4.13
CA PHE A 105 1.22 6.10 4.84
C PHE A 105 0.82 4.79 4.19
N SER A 106 -0.43 4.64 3.75
CA SER A 106 -0.89 3.47 2.99
C SER A 106 -0.10 3.29 1.69
N VAL A 107 0.17 4.37 0.96
CA VAL A 107 1.01 4.32 -0.26
C VAL A 107 2.44 3.86 0.07
N ILE A 108 3.06 4.42 1.11
CA ILE A 108 4.41 3.98 1.55
C ILE A 108 4.39 2.50 1.94
N TYR A 109 3.35 2.08 2.66
CA TYR A 109 3.18 0.70 3.12
C TYR A 109 3.09 -0.28 1.95
N ILE A 110 2.22 0.01 0.97
CA ILE A 110 2.05 -0.80 -0.25
C ILE A 110 3.39 -0.92 -0.98
N GLU A 111 4.07 0.21 -1.21
CA GLU A 111 5.32 0.24 -1.94
C GLU A 111 6.45 -0.55 -1.24
N VAL A 112 6.56 -0.44 0.08
CA VAL A 112 7.57 -1.16 0.87
C VAL A 112 7.28 -2.65 0.90
N CYS A 113 6.04 -3.05 1.21
CA CYS A 113 5.67 -4.46 1.26
C CYS A 113 5.78 -5.14 -0.10
N GLN A 114 5.43 -4.44 -1.19
CA GLN A 114 5.57 -4.98 -2.54
C GLN A 114 7.03 -5.26 -2.92
N ARG A 115 7.99 -4.45 -2.45
CA ARG A 115 9.43 -4.72 -2.60
C ARG A 115 9.90 -5.93 -1.80
N LEU A 116 9.23 -6.22 -0.68
CA LEU A 116 9.51 -7.37 0.19
C LEU A 116 8.78 -8.64 -0.24
N GLY A 117 8.05 -8.62 -1.36
CA GLY A 117 7.31 -9.78 -1.87
C GLY A 117 5.98 -10.03 -1.18
N VAL A 118 5.48 -9.10 -0.37
CA VAL A 118 4.15 -9.16 0.25
C VAL A 118 3.23 -8.19 -0.49
N PRO A 119 2.45 -8.64 -1.48
CA PRO A 119 1.54 -7.76 -2.19
C PRO A 119 0.45 -7.23 -1.25
N ILE A 120 0.30 -5.91 -1.20
CA ILE A 120 -0.75 -5.23 -0.44
C ILE A 120 -1.74 -4.63 -1.43
N VAL A 121 -3.02 -4.77 -1.13
CA VAL A 121 -4.12 -4.10 -1.84
C VAL A 121 -4.80 -3.10 -0.91
N GLY A 122 -5.58 -2.18 -1.45
CA GLY A 122 -6.34 -1.23 -0.65
C GLY A 122 -7.56 -0.69 -1.34
N SER A 123 -8.47 -0.14 -0.55
CA SER A 123 -9.71 0.48 -1.02
C SER A 123 -10.12 1.65 -0.13
N ARG A 124 -10.84 2.60 -0.72
CA ARG A 124 -11.47 3.71 0.01
C ARG A 124 -12.70 3.20 0.77
N VAL A 125 -12.76 3.51 2.07
CA VAL A 125 -13.89 3.18 2.96
C VAL A 125 -14.29 4.44 3.72
N GLY A 126 -15.44 5.00 3.38
CA GLY A 126 -15.85 6.31 3.87
C GLY A 126 -14.84 7.38 3.44
N GLU A 127 -14.24 8.06 4.42
CA GLU A 127 -13.21 9.09 4.22
C GLU A 127 -11.77 8.57 4.39
N ASP A 128 -11.59 7.32 4.82
CA ASP A 128 -10.28 6.71 4.98
C ASP A 128 -9.94 5.75 3.82
N PHE A 129 -8.67 5.32 3.80
CA PHE A 129 -8.15 4.33 2.88
C PHE A 129 -7.58 3.17 3.70
N LEU A 130 -8.12 1.98 3.48
CA LEU A 130 -7.71 0.77 4.18
C LEU A 130 -6.88 -0.10 3.26
N ILE A 131 -5.88 -0.77 3.83
CA ILE A 131 -4.97 -1.66 3.11
C ILE A 131 -4.83 -3.01 3.82
N TRP A 132 -4.58 -4.05 3.05
CA TRP A 132 -4.40 -5.41 3.58
C TRP A 132 -3.56 -6.27 2.63
N PRO A 133 -2.89 -7.32 3.14
CA PRO A 133 -2.21 -8.29 2.29
C PRO A 133 -3.17 -8.95 1.31
N ARG A 134 -2.73 -9.12 0.06
CA ARG A 134 -3.45 -9.95 -0.89
C ARG A 134 -3.37 -11.40 -0.41
N THR A 135 -4.53 -12.00 -0.14
CA THR A 135 -4.67 -13.41 0.24
C THR A 135 -5.77 -14.04 -0.60
N GLU A 136 -5.67 -15.34 -0.85
CA GLU A 136 -6.72 -16.15 -1.47
C GLU A 136 -7.86 -16.46 -0.48
N TYR A 137 -7.61 -16.31 0.82
CA TYR A 137 -8.49 -16.68 1.93
C TYR A 137 -8.77 -15.46 2.83
N PRO A 138 -9.79 -14.65 2.53
CA PRO A 138 -10.01 -13.37 3.21
C PRO A 138 -10.33 -13.47 4.70
N GLU A 139 -10.77 -14.63 5.19
CA GLU A 139 -10.88 -14.95 6.61
C GLU A 139 -9.55 -14.80 7.37
N GLU A 140 -8.41 -15.05 6.70
CA GLU A 140 -7.08 -14.89 7.30
C GLU A 140 -6.79 -13.44 7.72
N LEU A 141 -7.40 -12.46 7.03
CA LEU A 141 -7.23 -11.05 7.34
C LEU A 141 -7.76 -10.69 8.73
N PHE A 142 -8.77 -11.43 9.19
CA PHE A 142 -9.46 -11.22 10.46
C PHE A 142 -9.02 -12.23 11.52
N ASN A 143 -8.35 -13.32 11.12
CA ASN A 143 -7.74 -14.25 12.06
C ASN A 143 -6.71 -13.53 12.92
N THR A 144 -6.77 -13.82 14.22
CA THR A 144 -5.94 -13.15 15.22
C THR A 144 -4.66 -13.94 15.40
N THR A 145 -3.53 -13.34 15.05
CA THR A 145 -2.19 -13.85 15.39
C THR A 145 -1.65 -12.97 16.52
N SER A 146 -1.32 -13.55 17.68
CA SER A 146 -0.79 -12.78 18.82
C SER A 146 -1.70 -11.64 19.34
N GLY A 147 -3.02 -11.79 19.24
CA GLY A 147 -3.99 -10.80 19.76
C GLY A 147 -4.36 -9.67 18.79
N GLN A 148 -3.71 -9.57 17.63
CA GLN A 148 -4.10 -8.66 16.55
C GLN A 148 -4.38 -9.40 15.24
N SER A 149 -5.34 -8.92 14.44
CA SER A 149 -5.56 -9.45 13.10
C SER A 149 -4.61 -8.80 12.09
N LEU A 150 -4.32 -9.44 10.96
CA LEU A 150 -3.52 -8.84 9.88
C LEU A 150 -4.06 -7.46 9.49
N PHE A 151 -5.38 -7.35 9.38
CA PHE A 151 -6.06 -6.09 9.10
C PHE A 151 -5.79 -5.03 10.19
N GLY A 152 -5.80 -5.43 11.45
CA GLY A 152 -5.51 -4.56 12.59
C GLY A 152 -4.03 -4.13 12.65
N ILE A 153 -3.10 -5.03 12.32
CA ILE A 153 -1.67 -4.74 12.28
C ILE A 153 -1.38 -3.63 11.26
N VAL A 154 -1.91 -3.75 10.05
CA VAL A 154 -1.61 -2.79 8.97
C VAL A 154 -2.31 -1.45 9.19
N ASN A 155 -3.60 -1.47 9.55
CA ASN A 155 -4.40 -0.25 9.60
C ASN A 155 -4.40 0.42 10.98
N GLY A 156 -4.07 -0.29 12.07
CA GLY A 156 -4.20 0.22 13.44
C GLY A 156 -3.27 1.36 13.83
N ARG A 157 -2.23 1.64 13.01
CA ARG A 157 -1.38 2.84 13.15
C ARG A 157 -1.75 3.95 12.18
N CYS A 158 -2.60 3.65 11.20
CA CYS A 158 -3.04 4.58 10.16
C CYS A 158 -4.46 5.10 10.41
N VAL A 159 -5.29 4.34 11.13
CA VAL A 159 -6.73 4.56 11.33
C VAL A 159 -7.08 4.27 12.79
N ASP A 160 -8.01 5.04 13.37
CA ASP A 160 -8.32 5.01 14.80
C ASP A 160 -9.14 3.77 15.22
N ASP A 161 -10.06 3.28 14.36
CA ASP A 161 -10.81 2.04 14.58
C ASP A 161 -10.97 1.20 13.29
N PRO A 162 -9.94 0.44 12.91
CA PRO A 162 -9.99 -0.36 11.68
C PRO A 162 -11.02 -1.49 11.72
N ARG A 163 -11.43 -1.99 12.91
CA ARG A 163 -12.40 -3.09 13.00
C ARG A 163 -13.80 -2.64 12.65
N SER A 164 -14.22 -1.47 13.14
CA SER A 164 -15.52 -0.91 12.76
C SER A 164 -15.59 -0.63 11.26
N MET A 165 -14.51 -0.11 10.66
CA MET A 165 -14.46 0.15 9.21
C MET A 165 -14.41 -1.13 8.36
N ALA A 166 -13.85 -2.21 8.87
CA ALA A 166 -13.92 -3.52 8.21
C ALA A 166 -15.34 -4.07 8.12
N SER A 167 -16.23 -3.70 9.04
CA SER A 167 -17.65 -4.07 8.95
C SER A 167 -18.33 -3.39 7.75
N ASP A 168 -17.93 -2.17 7.40
CA ASP A 168 -18.43 -1.48 6.20
C ASP A 168 -17.96 -2.15 4.90
N LEU A 169 -16.76 -2.72 4.89
CA LEU A 169 -16.25 -3.53 3.77
C LEU A 169 -17.08 -4.80 3.56
N THR A 170 -17.59 -5.40 4.63
CA THR A 170 -18.37 -6.66 4.57
C THR A 170 -19.87 -6.42 4.36
N ALA A 171 -20.42 -5.30 4.85
CA ALA A 171 -21.84 -4.95 4.76
C ALA A 171 -22.26 -4.40 3.39
N LYS A 172 -21.39 -3.65 2.70
CA LYS A 172 -21.66 -3.19 1.33
C LYS A 172 -21.30 -4.32 0.34
N SER A 173 -22.33 -5.07 -0.05
CA SER A 173 -22.29 -6.19 -1.02
C SER A 173 -21.47 -5.94 -2.30
N HIS A 174 -21.21 -4.69 -2.66
CA HIS A 174 -20.43 -4.34 -3.85
C HIS A 174 -18.91 -4.47 -3.64
N TYR A 175 -18.38 -4.39 -2.42
CA TYR A 175 -16.94 -4.59 -2.15
C TYR A 175 -16.57 -6.07 -1.99
N LYS A 176 -17.54 -6.94 -1.72
CA LYS A 176 -17.36 -8.41 -1.82
C LYS A 176 -16.93 -8.86 -3.22
N THR A 177 -17.17 -8.07 -4.26
CA THR A 177 -16.71 -8.41 -5.61
C THR A 177 -15.29 -7.93 -5.88
N TRP A 178 -14.85 -6.82 -5.26
CA TRP A 178 -13.51 -6.25 -5.46
C TRP A 178 -12.46 -6.75 -4.47
N ILE A 179 -12.87 -7.25 -3.30
CA ILE A 179 -11.96 -7.89 -2.33
C ILE A 179 -11.56 -9.31 -2.77
N PHE A 180 -12.34 -9.94 -3.67
CA PHE A 180 -12.28 -11.37 -3.99
C PHE A 180 -12.00 -11.68 -5.47
N GLN A 181 -11.46 -10.73 -6.25
CA GLN A 181 -11.01 -10.95 -7.64
C GLN A 181 -9.50 -10.73 -7.79
#